data_AF-A0A7W9JAR2-F1
#
_entry.id   AF-A0A7W9JAR2-F1
#
_cell.length_a   1.000
_cell.length_b   1.000
_cell.length_c   1.000
_cell.angle_alpha   90.00
_cell.angle_beta   90.00
_cell.angle_gamma   90.00
#
_symmetry.space_group_name_H-M   'P 1'
#
loop_
_entity.id
_entity.type
_entity.pdbx_description
1 polymer ?
#
loop_
_entity_poly.entity_id
_entity_poly.type
_entity_poly.pdbx_seq_one_letter_code
_entity_poly.pdbx_strand_id
1 'polypeptide(L)'
;MSDESELTDEQKRKRLADKTTDRLIQLEADARAKNIRNSSLFSPPASFDSMEDELAGPDEPVIWTVGQLHEKGTNTIITAAFKSGKTTLMQNLIRSLVDSEPFIGEHAMRELDGRVAFWNFELPEAMVKRQFRKMKIRRLDNIWPVHLRGTRFDIMTDVAAEWTITELKRREIEVWIVDPFTRAFHGNENDNGEVGDFLERLDWIKSEAGVVDLFMPIHAGRAAEGMKGKERARGGSESDGWADNRWATSRTDNKVYFRNDWGRSPEMPERLTELDPVTNLLTYDALGLTRSQLSSAGTRAAILDYVRNHPLCSKNLITKLSGITGETKLLASLVDDLVKTGGLQVEQTWSQSGSKIIKSEYWIPGTVPGKP
;
A
#
# COMPACT_ATOMS: atom_id res chain seq x y z
N MET A 1 55.68 -8.20 19.67
CA MET A 1 55.12 -7.17 18.78
C MET A 1 55.34 -7.66 17.37
N SER A 2 54.25 -8.02 16.70
CA SER A 2 54.21 -8.76 15.45
C SER A 2 54.67 -7.91 14.26
N ASP A 3 55.50 -8.54 13.45
CA ASP A 3 56.12 -8.07 12.22
C ASP A 3 55.07 -8.00 11.10
N GLU A 4 54.55 -6.82 10.78
CA GLU A 4 53.79 -6.58 9.54
C GLU A 4 54.79 -6.17 8.45
N SER A 5 55.31 -7.16 7.71
CA SER A 5 56.11 -6.87 6.52
C SER A 5 55.21 -6.26 5.44
N GLU A 6 55.42 -4.98 5.11
CA GLU A 6 54.75 -4.33 3.99
C GLU A 6 55.09 -5.06 2.68
N LEU A 7 54.05 -5.56 1.99
CA LEU A 7 54.17 -6.15 0.66
C LEU A 7 54.83 -5.16 -0.31
N THR A 8 55.82 -5.62 -1.07
CA THR A 8 56.45 -4.80 -2.13
C THR A 8 55.44 -4.48 -3.24
N ASP A 9 55.65 -3.38 -3.96
CA ASP A 9 54.73 -2.97 -5.05
C ASP A 9 54.58 -4.03 -6.14
N GLU A 10 55.63 -4.81 -6.39
CA GLU A 10 55.60 -5.95 -7.31
C GLU A 10 54.72 -7.10 -6.79
N GLN A 11 54.82 -7.43 -5.49
CA GLN A 11 53.96 -8.42 -4.85
C GLN A 11 52.50 -7.96 -4.82
N LYS A 12 52.24 -6.66 -4.60
CA LYS A 12 50.89 -6.08 -4.68
C LYS A 12 50.32 -6.18 -6.10
N ARG A 13 51.10 -5.85 -7.14
CA ARG A 13 50.68 -5.96 -8.55
C ARG A 13 50.36 -7.40 -8.95
N LYS A 14 51.21 -8.35 -8.57
CA LYS A 14 50.97 -9.77 -8.85
C LYS A 14 49.69 -10.27 -8.16
N ARG A 15 49.52 -9.97 -6.87
CA ARG A 15 48.31 -10.35 -6.11
C ARG A 15 47.04 -9.71 -6.67
N LEU A 16 47.12 -8.48 -7.18
CA LEU A 16 46.02 -7.81 -7.85
C LEU A 16 45.68 -8.48 -9.20
N ALA A 17 46.69 -8.87 -9.99
CA ALA A 17 46.50 -9.56 -11.26
C ALA A 17 45.86 -10.94 -11.09
N ASP A 18 46.30 -11.71 -10.09
CA ASP A 18 45.73 -13.02 -9.76
C ASP A 18 44.26 -12.88 -9.33
N LYS A 19 43.97 -11.95 -8.39
CA LYS A 19 42.58 -11.65 -7.98
C LYS A 19 41.70 -11.17 -9.13
N THR A 20 42.26 -10.38 -10.05
CA THR A 20 41.53 -9.91 -11.23
C THR A 20 41.18 -11.08 -12.14
N THR A 21 42.12 -12.00 -12.35
CA THR A 21 41.92 -13.20 -13.17
C THR A 21 40.85 -14.10 -12.57
N ASP A 22 40.92 -14.40 -11.27
CA ASP A 22 39.93 -15.20 -10.56
C ASP A 22 38.53 -14.57 -10.64
N ARG A 23 38.45 -13.24 -10.48
CA ARG A 23 37.18 -12.52 -10.57
C ARG A 23 36.60 -12.56 -11.99
N LEU A 24 37.43 -12.46 -13.03
CA LEU A 24 36.99 -12.58 -14.41
C LEU A 24 36.43 -13.98 -14.71
N ILE A 25 37.10 -15.03 -14.23
CA ILE A 25 36.63 -16.41 -14.39
C ILE A 25 35.28 -16.60 -13.68
N GLN A 26 35.12 -16.09 -12.46
CA GLN A 26 33.85 -16.15 -11.73
C GLN A 26 32.73 -15.44 -12.50
N LEU A 27 32.97 -14.21 -12.95
CA LEU A 27 31.99 -13.44 -13.72
C LEU A 27 31.58 -14.15 -15.02
N GLU A 28 32.53 -14.78 -15.72
CA GLU A 28 32.24 -15.55 -16.92
C GLU A 28 31.44 -16.83 -16.61
N ALA A 29 31.79 -17.54 -15.54
CA ALA A 29 31.06 -18.72 -15.09
C ALA A 29 29.62 -18.37 -14.70
N ASP A 30 29.42 -17.29 -13.95
CA ASP A 30 28.10 -16.78 -13.55
C ASP A 30 27.27 -16.39 -14.78
N ALA A 31 27.87 -15.67 -15.73
CA ALA A 31 27.20 -15.28 -16.98
C ALA A 31 26.79 -16.50 -17.82
N ARG A 32 27.66 -17.51 -17.94
CA ARG A 32 27.33 -18.76 -18.64
C ARG A 32 26.23 -19.53 -17.93
N ALA A 33 26.28 -19.64 -16.60
CA ALA A 33 25.25 -20.32 -15.83
C ALA A 33 23.88 -19.63 -15.98
N LYS A 34 23.84 -18.28 -15.91
CA LYS A 34 22.62 -17.50 -16.15
C LYS A 34 22.10 -17.72 -17.58
N ASN A 35 22.97 -17.73 -18.59
CA ASN A 35 22.55 -17.98 -19.97
C ASN A 35 22.00 -19.39 -20.19
N ILE A 36 22.66 -20.42 -19.65
CA ILE A 36 22.17 -21.81 -19.73
C ILE A 36 20.80 -21.94 -19.08
N ARG A 37 20.63 -21.37 -17.88
CA ARG A 37 19.34 -21.36 -17.17
C ARG A 37 18.27 -20.64 -17.99
N ASN A 38 18.52 -19.42 -18.44
CA ASN A 38 17.55 -18.63 -19.21
C ASN A 38 17.19 -19.32 -20.53
N SER A 39 18.17 -19.94 -21.21
CA SER A 39 17.93 -20.71 -22.42
C SER A 39 17.04 -21.93 -22.19
N SER A 40 17.19 -22.60 -21.04
CA SER A 40 16.33 -23.74 -20.67
C SER A 40 14.90 -23.33 -20.30
N LEU A 41 14.70 -22.06 -19.90
CA LEU A 41 13.39 -21.50 -19.55
C LEU A 41 12.73 -20.75 -20.71
N PHE A 42 13.40 -20.63 -21.86
CA PHE A 42 12.86 -19.91 -23.00
C PHE A 42 11.69 -20.67 -23.62
N SER A 43 10.55 -19.98 -23.73
CA SER A 43 9.44 -20.38 -24.59
C SER A 43 9.19 -19.28 -25.61
N PRO A 44 9.05 -19.59 -26.90
CA PRO A 44 8.67 -18.58 -27.88
C PRO A 44 7.30 -17.98 -27.50
N PRO A 45 7.15 -16.65 -27.53
CA PRO A 45 5.86 -16.02 -27.24
C PRO A 45 4.86 -16.27 -28.36
N ALA A 46 3.57 -16.21 -28.04
CA ALA A 46 2.56 -16.03 -29.07
C ALA A 46 2.77 -14.67 -29.75
N SER A 47 2.68 -14.61 -31.08
CA SER A 47 2.88 -13.38 -31.85
C SER A 47 1.92 -13.31 -33.02
N PHE A 48 1.51 -12.09 -33.36
CA PHE A 48 0.86 -11.77 -34.62
C PHE A 48 1.90 -11.31 -35.65
N ASP A 49 1.60 -11.51 -36.94
CA ASP A 49 2.50 -11.08 -38.03
C ASP A 49 2.51 -9.54 -38.17
N SER A 50 1.42 -8.88 -37.80
CA SER A 50 1.30 -7.43 -37.78
C SER A 50 0.32 -6.92 -36.71
N MET A 51 0.43 -5.63 -36.37
CA MET A 51 -0.55 -4.95 -35.51
C MET A 51 -1.95 -4.89 -36.17
N GLU A 52 -2.03 -4.93 -37.50
CA GLU A 52 -3.31 -5.02 -38.21
C GLU A 52 -4.00 -6.38 -37.93
N ASP A 53 -3.24 -7.47 -37.93
CA ASP A 53 -3.75 -8.80 -37.60
C ASP A 53 -4.19 -8.90 -36.13
N GLU A 54 -3.44 -8.27 -35.21
CA GLU A 54 -3.77 -8.23 -33.79
C GLU A 54 -5.06 -7.42 -33.53
N LEU A 55 -5.17 -6.22 -34.12
CA LEU A 55 -6.34 -5.33 -33.98
C LEU A 55 -7.58 -5.79 -34.76
N ALA A 56 -7.46 -6.80 -35.62
CA ALA A 56 -8.61 -7.42 -36.27
C ALA A 56 -9.45 -8.24 -35.29
N GLY A 57 -8.88 -8.65 -34.15
CA GLY A 57 -9.61 -9.26 -33.05
C GLY A 57 -10.53 -8.28 -32.33
N PRO A 58 -11.60 -8.76 -31.66
CA PRO A 58 -12.41 -7.90 -30.80
C PRO A 58 -11.58 -7.44 -29.59
N ASP A 59 -11.78 -6.19 -29.15
CA ASP A 59 -11.19 -5.71 -27.90
C ASP A 59 -11.67 -6.57 -26.72
N GLU A 60 -10.74 -7.11 -25.95
CA GLU A 60 -11.08 -7.80 -24.70
C GLU A 60 -11.49 -6.76 -23.64
N PRO A 61 -12.62 -6.95 -22.95
CA PRO A 61 -13.03 -6.03 -21.90
C PRO A 61 -12.05 -6.11 -20.73
N VAL A 62 -11.75 -4.97 -20.11
CA VAL A 62 -10.95 -4.93 -18.87
C VAL A 62 -11.70 -5.68 -17.76
N ILE A 63 -11.13 -6.79 -17.31
CA ILE A 63 -11.69 -7.59 -16.21
C ILE A 63 -11.00 -7.17 -14.91
N TRP A 64 -11.79 -6.79 -13.91
CA TRP A 64 -11.29 -6.39 -12.59
C TRP A 64 -11.40 -7.55 -11.60
N THR A 65 -10.30 -7.99 -11.00
CA THR A 65 -10.39 -8.88 -9.82
C THR A 65 -10.82 -8.06 -8.60
N VAL A 66 -10.30 -6.83 -8.46
CA VAL A 66 -10.77 -5.85 -7.47
C VAL A 66 -11.15 -4.57 -8.22
N GLY A 67 -12.44 -4.25 -8.23
CA GLY A 67 -12.99 -3.13 -9.00
C GLY A 67 -12.20 -1.83 -8.80
N GLN A 68 -11.74 -1.23 -9.91
CA GLN A 68 -10.97 0.02 -9.96
C GLN A 68 -9.62 0.01 -9.21
N LEU A 69 -9.19 -1.12 -8.66
CA LEU A 69 -7.96 -1.23 -7.87
C LEU A 69 -6.95 -2.25 -8.41
N HIS A 70 -7.43 -3.31 -9.06
CA HIS A 70 -6.61 -4.40 -9.56
C HIS A 70 -7.30 -5.11 -10.73
N GLU A 71 -6.72 -4.99 -11.91
CA GLU A 71 -7.10 -5.72 -13.11
C GLU A 71 -6.65 -7.17 -13.02
N LYS A 72 -7.43 -8.10 -13.58
CA LYS A 72 -7.11 -9.52 -13.63
C LYS A 72 -5.81 -9.73 -14.42
N GLY A 73 -4.92 -10.55 -13.90
CA GLY A 73 -3.62 -10.88 -14.51
C GLY A 73 -2.47 -10.05 -13.97
N THR A 74 -2.73 -9.08 -13.09
CA THR A 74 -1.72 -8.10 -12.66
C THR A 74 -1.05 -8.46 -11.34
N ASN A 75 0.05 -7.77 -11.04
CA ASN A 75 0.79 -7.85 -9.78
C ASN A 75 0.59 -6.56 -8.97
N THR A 76 0.32 -6.69 -7.67
CA THR A 76 0.11 -5.54 -6.79
C THR A 76 0.99 -5.58 -5.56
N ILE A 77 1.72 -4.50 -5.33
CA ILE A 77 2.47 -4.29 -4.10
C ILE A 77 1.68 -3.43 -3.13
N ILE A 78 1.83 -3.72 -1.83
CA ILE A 78 1.19 -2.94 -0.78
C ILE A 78 2.27 -2.29 0.07
N THR A 79 2.46 -0.98 -0.09
CA THR A 79 3.37 -0.21 0.74
C THR A 79 2.66 0.29 2.00
N ALA A 80 3.34 0.15 3.13
CA ALA A 80 2.70 0.38 4.40
C ALA A 80 3.72 0.70 5.48
N ALA A 81 3.43 1.75 6.25
CA ALA A 81 4.22 2.09 7.43
C ALA A 81 4.27 0.92 8.43
N PHE A 82 5.27 0.93 9.32
CA PHE A 82 5.39 -0.10 10.34
C PHE A 82 4.11 -0.17 11.19
N LYS A 83 3.55 -1.37 11.36
CA LYS A 83 2.30 -1.62 12.11
C LYS A 83 1.09 -0.80 11.65
N SER A 84 0.99 -0.47 10.35
CA SER A 84 -0.20 0.19 9.77
C SER A 84 -1.32 -0.78 9.36
N GLY A 85 -1.12 -2.10 9.47
CA GLY A 85 -2.18 -3.09 9.25
C GLY A 85 -2.15 -3.84 7.90
N LYS A 86 -0.99 -4.00 7.24
CA LYS A 86 -0.82 -4.81 6.01
C LYS A 86 -1.53 -6.16 6.05
N THR A 87 -1.18 -6.97 7.04
CA THR A 87 -1.76 -8.32 7.15
C THR A 87 -3.26 -8.26 7.40
N THR A 88 -3.77 -7.26 8.13
CA THR A 88 -5.21 -7.04 8.29
C THR A 88 -5.87 -6.71 6.95
N LEU A 89 -5.26 -5.86 6.13
CA LEU A 89 -5.72 -5.53 4.78
C LEU A 89 -5.73 -6.79 3.89
N MET A 90 -4.65 -7.57 3.89
CA MET A 90 -4.55 -8.82 3.13
C MET A 90 -5.58 -9.86 3.56
N GLN A 91 -5.83 -10.01 4.87
CA GLN A 91 -6.87 -10.91 5.35
C GLN A 91 -8.28 -10.47 4.91
N ASN A 92 -8.55 -9.16 4.88
CA ASN A 92 -9.79 -8.63 4.34
C ASN A 92 -9.90 -8.81 2.82
N LEU A 93 -8.79 -8.69 2.09
CA LEU A 93 -8.72 -9.01 0.66
C LEU A 93 -9.04 -10.48 0.42
N ILE A 94 -8.41 -11.40 1.17
CA ILE A 94 -8.68 -12.84 1.08
C ILE A 94 -10.15 -13.14 1.29
N ARG A 95 -10.77 -12.59 2.35
CA ARG A 95 -12.21 -12.75 2.59
C ARG A 95 -13.03 -12.28 1.39
N SER A 96 -12.74 -11.08 0.89
CA SER A 96 -13.47 -10.46 -0.22
C SER A 96 -13.35 -11.29 -1.50
N LEU A 97 -12.15 -11.84 -1.77
CA LEU A 97 -11.85 -12.72 -2.90
C LEU A 97 -12.66 -14.02 -2.83
N VAL A 98 -12.61 -14.73 -1.69
CA VAL A 98 -13.23 -16.05 -1.60
C VAL A 98 -14.74 -16.01 -1.43
N ASP A 99 -15.27 -15.01 -0.74
CA ASP A 99 -16.72 -14.86 -0.51
C ASP A 99 -17.41 -14.01 -1.61
N SER A 100 -16.63 -13.45 -2.54
CA SER A 100 -17.08 -12.55 -3.61
C SER A 100 -17.87 -11.35 -3.06
N GLU A 101 -17.38 -10.79 -1.95
CA GLU A 101 -17.98 -9.63 -1.28
C GLU A 101 -17.14 -8.38 -1.50
N PRO A 102 -17.74 -7.17 -1.53
CA PRO A 102 -17.00 -5.95 -1.81
C PRO A 102 -15.79 -5.74 -0.89
N PHE A 103 -14.63 -5.50 -1.49
CA PHE A 103 -13.40 -5.21 -0.76
C PHE A 103 -13.48 -3.82 -0.12
N ILE A 104 -13.17 -3.75 1.18
CA ILE A 104 -13.30 -2.56 2.02
C ILE A 104 -14.75 -1.98 1.98
N GLY A 105 -15.73 -2.84 1.66
CA GLY A 105 -17.15 -2.49 1.61
C GLY A 105 -17.62 -1.80 0.33
N GLU A 106 -16.74 -1.54 -0.66
CA GLU A 106 -17.10 -0.73 -1.84
C GLU A 106 -16.64 -1.35 -3.16
N HIS A 107 -15.45 -1.95 -3.21
CA HIS A 107 -14.87 -2.41 -4.48
C HIS A 107 -15.41 -3.78 -4.85
N ALA A 108 -16.17 -3.85 -5.94
CA ALA A 108 -16.72 -5.10 -6.43
C ALA A 108 -15.63 -6.15 -6.68
N MET A 109 -15.92 -7.39 -6.33
CA MET A 109 -15.02 -8.52 -6.51
C MET A 109 -15.54 -9.41 -7.62
N ARG A 110 -14.64 -9.86 -8.50
CA ARG A 110 -14.95 -10.94 -9.44
C ARG A 110 -15.07 -12.26 -8.67
N GLU A 111 -15.94 -13.14 -9.16
CA GLU A 111 -15.93 -14.54 -8.72
C GLU A 111 -14.66 -15.24 -9.24
N LEU A 112 -13.93 -15.88 -8.34
CA LEU A 112 -12.73 -16.65 -8.69
C LEU A 112 -13.14 -18.01 -9.27
N ASP A 113 -12.42 -18.42 -10.31
CA ASP A 113 -12.50 -19.77 -10.88
C ASP A 113 -11.67 -20.76 -10.03
N GLY A 114 -10.67 -20.25 -9.29
CA GLY A 114 -9.80 -21.02 -8.43
C GLY A 114 -9.78 -20.55 -6.96
N ARG A 115 -8.69 -20.88 -6.29
CA ARG A 115 -8.50 -20.70 -4.84
C ARG A 115 -7.44 -19.65 -4.52
N VAL A 116 -7.40 -19.20 -3.27
CA VAL A 116 -6.45 -18.19 -2.79
C VAL A 116 -5.36 -18.84 -1.94
N ALA A 117 -4.09 -18.68 -2.33
CA ALA A 117 -2.96 -19.06 -1.49
C ALA A 117 -2.55 -17.87 -0.60
N PHE A 118 -2.48 -18.10 0.72
CA PHE A 118 -2.01 -17.11 1.68
C PHE A 118 -0.72 -17.57 2.35
N TRP A 119 0.39 -17.00 1.92
CA TRP A 119 1.72 -17.30 2.46
C TRP A 119 2.08 -16.28 3.53
N ASN A 120 2.15 -16.77 4.77
CA ASN A 120 2.42 -15.97 5.95
C ASN A 120 3.82 -16.25 6.47
N PHE A 121 4.70 -15.26 6.32
CA PHE A 121 6.09 -15.30 6.80
C PHE A 121 6.30 -14.56 8.13
N GLU A 122 5.38 -13.67 8.51
CA GLU A 122 5.59 -12.77 9.65
C GLU A 122 4.80 -13.15 10.91
N LEU A 123 3.52 -13.51 10.82
CA LEU A 123 2.70 -13.72 12.02
C LEU A 123 2.76 -15.15 12.55
N PRO A 124 2.61 -15.38 13.87
CA PRO A 124 2.42 -16.72 14.40
C PRO A 124 1.09 -17.29 13.92
N GLU A 125 1.08 -18.59 13.58
CA GLU A 125 -0.12 -19.30 13.11
C GLU A 125 -1.34 -19.08 14.02
N ALA A 126 -1.15 -19.14 15.34
CA ALA A 126 -2.23 -18.94 16.31
C ALA A 126 -2.89 -17.55 16.22
N MET A 127 -2.11 -16.52 15.85
CA MET A 127 -2.62 -15.17 15.65
C MET A 127 -3.46 -15.08 14.38
N VAL A 128 -2.97 -15.64 13.28
CA VAL A 128 -3.70 -15.72 12.00
C VAL A 128 -5.02 -16.46 12.20
N LYS A 129 -4.99 -17.66 12.82
CA LYS A 129 -6.20 -18.44 13.12
C LYS A 129 -7.22 -17.65 13.93
N ARG A 130 -6.79 -16.91 14.96
CA ARG A 130 -7.68 -16.07 15.77
C ARG A 130 -8.30 -14.93 14.95
N GLN A 131 -7.54 -14.32 14.04
CA GLN A 131 -8.04 -13.25 13.18
C GLN A 131 -9.06 -13.77 12.16
N PHE A 132 -8.75 -14.84 11.44
CA PHE A 132 -9.66 -15.45 10.46
C PHE A 132 -10.98 -15.94 11.08
N ARG A 133 -10.95 -16.48 12.32
CA ARG A 133 -12.17 -16.89 13.05
C ARG A 133 -13.15 -15.74 13.29
N LYS A 134 -12.65 -14.50 13.45
CA LYS A 134 -13.51 -13.32 13.64
C LYS A 134 -14.22 -12.89 12.37
N MET A 135 -13.59 -13.09 11.21
CA MET A 135 -14.06 -12.61 9.90
C MET A 135 -15.28 -13.35 9.34
N LYS A 136 -15.66 -14.49 9.95
CA LYS A 136 -16.82 -15.30 9.57
C LYS A 136 -16.88 -15.59 8.05
N ILE A 137 -15.73 -15.92 7.47
CA ILE A 137 -15.60 -16.25 6.05
C ILE A 137 -16.49 -17.46 5.71
N ARG A 138 -17.23 -17.39 4.61
CA ARG A 138 -18.18 -18.44 4.20
C ARG A 138 -17.47 -19.58 3.47
N ARG A 139 -16.54 -19.27 2.57
CA ARG A 139 -15.79 -20.22 1.73
C ARG A 139 -14.35 -20.43 2.24
N LEU A 140 -14.20 -20.87 3.49
CA LEU A 140 -12.88 -21.11 4.10
C LEU A 140 -12.05 -22.18 3.37
N ASP A 141 -12.72 -23.14 2.74
CA ASP A 141 -12.14 -24.18 1.90
C ASP A 141 -11.45 -23.61 0.65
N ASN A 142 -11.82 -22.42 0.20
CA ASN A 142 -11.16 -21.73 -0.91
C ASN A 142 -9.84 -21.03 -0.52
N ILE A 143 -9.42 -21.14 0.73
CA ILE A 143 -8.16 -20.56 1.22
C ILE A 143 -7.16 -21.69 1.49
N TRP A 144 -5.96 -21.57 0.90
CA TRP A 144 -4.81 -22.39 1.25
C TRP A 144 -3.78 -21.57 2.04
N PRO A 145 -3.77 -21.67 3.39
CA PRO A 145 -2.77 -21.00 4.19
C PRO A 145 -1.45 -21.80 4.22
N VAL A 146 -0.32 -21.09 4.09
CA VAL A 146 1.03 -21.64 4.26
C VAL A 146 1.77 -20.79 5.30
N HIS A 147 2.05 -21.36 6.47
CA HIS A 147 2.74 -20.67 7.56
C HIS A 147 4.24 -20.96 7.50
N LEU A 148 5.01 -19.96 7.08
CA LEU A 148 6.45 -20.06 6.84
C LEU A 148 7.29 -19.33 7.90
N ARG A 149 6.64 -18.67 8.88
CA ARG A 149 7.35 -18.04 9.99
C ARG A 149 8.17 -19.07 10.77
N GLY A 150 9.49 -18.91 10.74
CA GLY A 150 10.43 -19.80 11.43
C GLY A 150 10.82 -21.04 10.62
N THR A 151 10.24 -21.21 9.43
CA THR A 151 10.60 -22.27 8.48
C THR A 151 11.75 -21.79 7.59
N ARG A 152 12.70 -22.67 7.31
CA ARG A 152 13.71 -22.42 6.27
C ARG A 152 13.08 -22.74 4.92
N PHE A 153 12.52 -21.72 4.29
CA PHE A 153 11.92 -21.82 2.97
C PHE A 153 12.49 -20.69 2.12
N ASP A 154 13.22 -21.07 1.07
CA ASP A 154 13.85 -20.14 0.13
C ASP A 154 13.36 -20.46 -1.29
N ILE A 155 12.46 -19.61 -1.79
CA ILE A 155 11.79 -19.74 -3.09
C ILE A 155 12.78 -19.62 -4.27
N MET A 156 13.98 -19.09 -4.02
CA MET A 156 15.02 -18.97 -5.04
C MET A 156 15.63 -20.32 -5.42
N THR A 157 15.52 -21.32 -4.55
CA THR A 157 15.97 -22.69 -4.85
C THR A 157 15.02 -23.39 -5.81
N ASP A 158 15.54 -24.22 -6.71
CA ASP A 158 14.71 -24.97 -7.67
C ASP A 158 13.77 -25.95 -6.98
N VAL A 159 14.24 -26.63 -5.94
CA VAL A 159 13.40 -27.55 -5.14
C VAL A 159 12.19 -26.84 -4.53
N ALA A 160 12.38 -25.66 -3.93
CA ALA A 160 11.26 -24.92 -3.33
C ALA A 160 10.30 -24.41 -4.39
N ALA A 161 10.81 -23.94 -5.53
CA ALA A 161 9.97 -23.40 -6.59
C ALA A 161 9.19 -24.49 -7.34
N GLU A 162 9.81 -25.63 -7.65
CA GLU A 162 9.13 -26.80 -8.23
C GLU A 162 8.04 -27.33 -7.31
N TRP A 163 8.32 -27.41 -6.00
CA TRP A 163 7.32 -27.76 -5.00
C TRP A 163 6.17 -26.73 -5.00
N THR A 164 6.50 -25.45 -5.08
CA THR A 164 5.51 -24.35 -5.09
C THR A 164 4.61 -24.45 -6.32
N ILE A 165 5.19 -24.58 -7.52
CA ILE A 165 4.46 -24.73 -8.77
C ILE A 165 3.52 -25.95 -8.69
N THR A 166 4.04 -27.08 -8.23
CA THR A 166 3.25 -28.31 -8.07
C THR A 166 2.06 -28.10 -7.14
N GLU A 167 2.29 -27.49 -5.98
CA GLU A 167 1.25 -27.35 -4.96
C GLU A 167 0.21 -26.26 -5.28
N LEU A 168 0.63 -25.19 -5.99
CA LEU A 168 -0.27 -24.18 -6.55
C LEU A 168 -1.17 -24.79 -7.62
N LYS A 169 -0.61 -25.53 -8.60
CA LYS A 169 -1.38 -26.26 -9.64
C LYS A 169 -2.37 -27.24 -9.03
N ARG A 170 -1.89 -28.11 -8.13
CA ARG A 170 -2.69 -29.17 -7.51
C ARG A 170 -3.90 -28.65 -6.73
N ARG A 171 -3.86 -27.38 -6.32
CA ARG A 171 -4.92 -26.72 -5.55
C ARG A 171 -5.70 -25.70 -6.37
N GLU A 172 -5.41 -25.58 -7.66
CA GLU A 172 -6.09 -24.66 -8.57
C GLU A 172 -6.02 -23.23 -8.01
N ILE A 173 -4.84 -22.81 -7.56
CA ILE A 173 -4.65 -21.47 -7.01
C ILE A 173 -4.69 -20.45 -8.14
N GLU A 174 -5.61 -19.50 -8.02
CA GLU A 174 -5.75 -18.39 -8.97
C GLU A 174 -5.12 -17.11 -8.43
N VAL A 175 -5.16 -16.90 -7.10
CA VAL A 175 -4.60 -15.70 -6.45
C VAL A 175 -3.57 -16.08 -5.41
N TRP A 176 -2.39 -15.49 -5.47
CA TRP A 176 -1.30 -15.75 -4.54
C TRP A 176 -0.90 -14.51 -3.73
N ILE A 177 -0.94 -14.64 -2.41
CA ILE A 177 -0.57 -13.56 -1.49
C ILE A 177 0.71 -13.94 -0.74
N VAL A 178 1.75 -13.14 -0.88
CA VAL A 178 3.08 -13.33 -0.28
C VAL A 178 3.31 -12.27 0.80
N ASP A 179 3.01 -12.57 2.07
CA ASP A 179 3.01 -11.60 3.18
C ASP A 179 4.10 -11.86 4.25
N PRO A 180 5.09 -10.96 4.43
CA PRO A 180 5.52 -9.87 3.55
C PRO A 180 6.77 -10.24 2.72
N PHE A 181 7.06 -9.43 1.70
CA PHE A 181 8.27 -9.49 0.87
C PHE A 181 9.56 -9.64 1.70
N THR A 182 9.75 -8.78 2.71
CA THR A 182 10.99 -8.68 3.52
C THR A 182 11.30 -9.91 4.36
N ARG A 183 10.37 -10.87 4.44
CA ARG A 183 10.56 -12.14 5.13
C ARG A 183 10.56 -13.33 4.16
N ALA A 184 10.02 -13.14 2.96
CA ALA A 184 10.08 -14.09 1.86
C ALA A 184 11.42 -14.02 1.10
N PHE A 185 12.01 -12.83 1.03
CA PHE A 185 13.30 -12.56 0.40
C PHE A 185 14.44 -12.63 1.43
N HIS A 186 15.45 -13.45 1.14
CA HIS A 186 16.63 -13.64 2.01
C HIS A 186 17.90 -12.94 1.49
N GLY A 187 17.81 -12.25 0.35
CA GLY A 187 18.91 -11.51 -0.25
C GLY A 187 19.08 -10.08 0.30
N ASN A 188 19.93 -9.30 -0.34
CA ASN A 188 20.18 -7.91 0.00
C ASN A 188 19.09 -6.99 -0.62
N GLU A 189 18.19 -6.46 0.21
CA GLU A 189 17.12 -5.54 -0.23
C GLU A 189 17.63 -4.25 -0.91
N ASN A 190 18.93 -3.92 -0.79
CA ASN A 190 19.51 -2.75 -1.45
C ASN A 190 20.21 -3.11 -2.77
N ASP A 191 20.26 -4.39 -3.14
CA ASP A 191 20.74 -4.84 -4.43
C ASP A 191 19.54 -5.05 -5.37
N ASN A 192 19.35 -4.10 -6.29
CA ASN A 192 18.26 -4.17 -7.26
C ASN A 192 18.34 -5.42 -8.14
N GLY A 193 19.54 -5.96 -8.39
CA GLY A 193 19.70 -7.19 -9.16
C GLY A 193 19.15 -8.41 -8.42
N GLU A 194 19.48 -8.56 -7.13
CA GLU A 194 18.93 -9.66 -6.32
C GLU A 194 17.41 -9.54 -6.11
N VAL A 195 16.90 -8.31 -5.95
CA VAL A 195 15.45 -8.06 -5.88
C VAL A 195 14.78 -8.41 -7.21
N GLY A 196 15.35 -7.99 -8.34
CA GLY A 196 14.87 -8.30 -9.69
C GLY A 196 14.82 -9.81 -9.94
N ASP A 197 15.90 -10.53 -9.65
CA ASP A 197 15.96 -12.00 -9.80
C ASP A 197 14.87 -12.69 -8.94
N PHE A 198 14.56 -12.17 -7.75
CA PHE A 198 13.47 -12.69 -6.91
C PHE A 198 12.08 -12.42 -7.50
N LEU A 199 11.84 -11.22 -8.03
CA LEU A 199 10.55 -10.87 -8.64
C LEU A 199 10.32 -11.65 -9.93
N GLU A 200 11.33 -11.79 -10.78
CA GLU A 200 11.31 -12.67 -11.96
C GLU A 200 11.02 -14.13 -11.57
N ARG A 201 11.59 -14.60 -10.45
CA ARG A 201 11.32 -15.93 -9.92
C ARG A 201 9.84 -16.10 -9.54
N LEU A 202 9.21 -15.09 -8.94
CA LEU A 202 7.79 -15.12 -8.62
C LEU A 202 6.92 -15.15 -9.89
N ASP A 203 7.24 -14.34 -10.90
CA ASP A 203 6.51 -14.33 -12.18
C ASP A 203 6.63 -15.65 -12.93
N TRP A 204 7.82 -16.25 -12.95
CA TRP A 204 8.00 -17.58 -13.52
C TRP A 204 7.14 -18.62 -12.80
N ILE A 205 7.16 -18.64 -11.45
CA ILE A 205 6.30 -19.56 -10.67
C ILE A 205 4.83 -19.32 -10.94
N LYS A 206 4.41 -18.04 -10.97
CA LYS A 206 3.04 -17.62 -11.24
C LYS A 206 2.57 -18.14 -12.60
N SER A 207 3.34 -17.86 -13.65
CA SER A 207 3.09 -18.29 -15.02
C SER A 207 3.04 -19.81 -15.13
N GLU A 208 4.07 -20.50 -14.63
CA GLU A 208 4.13 -21.96 -14.66
C GLU A 208 2.95 -22.58 -13.93
N ALA A 209 2.56 -22.05 -12.77
CA ALA A 209 1.50 -22.57 -11.94
C ALA A 209 0.08 -22.23 -12.42
N GLY A 210 -0.07 -21.31 -13.38
CA GLY A 210 -1.37 -20.77 -13.80
C GLY A 210 -2.01 -19.85 -12.77
N VAL A 211 -1.22 -19.24 -11.87
CA VAL A 211 -1.71 -18.21 -10.95
C VAL A 211 -1.93 -16.92 -11.74
N VAL A 212 -3.07 -16.28 -11.53
CA VAL A 212 -3.50 -15.11 -12.30
C VAL A 212 -3.11 -13.81 -11.61
N ASP A 213 -3.33 -13.70 -10.31
CA ASP A 213 -3.11 -12.46 -9.56
C ASP A 213 -2.12 -12.67 -8.41
N LEU A 214 -1.24 -11.69 -8.17
CA LEU A 214 -0.27 -11.72 -7.07
C LEU A 214 -0.33 -10.44 -6.24
N PHE A 215 -0.43 -10.60 -4.91
CA PHE A 215 -0.37 -9.50 -3.95
C PHE A 215 0.80 -9.68 -2.99
N MET A 216 1.66 -8.65 -2.89
CA MET A 216 2.86 -8.71 -2.07
C MET A 216 3.02 -7.45 -1.22
N PRO A 217 2.73 -7.52 0.10
CA PRO A 217 3.02 -6.41 1.00
C PRO A 217 4.53 -6.19 1.21
N ILE A 218 4.94 -4.94 1.11
CA ILE A 218 6.34 -4.48 1.26
C ILE A 218 6.42 -3.42 2.36
N HIS A 219 7.51 -3.39 3.12
CA HIS A 219 7.75 -2.28 4.05
C HIS A 219 8.11 -0.99 3.29
N ALA A 220 7.50 0.13 3.67
CA ALA A 220 7.93 1.44 3.19
C ALA A 220 9.35 1.76 3.69
N GLY A 221 10.15 2.45 2.87
CA GLY A 221 11.50 2.89 3.25
C GLY A 221 11.46 3.95 4.37
N ARG A 222 12.42 3.92 5.31
CA ARG A 222 12.48 4.85 6.46
C ARG A 222 12.43 6.34 6.08
N ALA A 223 12.89 6.73 4.88
CA ALA A 223 12.83 8.11 4.40
C ALA A 223 11.40 8.59 4.07
N ALA A 224 10.46 7.66 3.89
CA ALA A 224 9.04 7.93 3.72
C ALA A 224 8.28 8.03 5.04
N GLU A 225 8.90 7.62 6.14
CA GLU A 225 8.27 7.54 7.45
C GLU A 225 8.05 8.97 7.99
N GLY A 226 6.82 9.47 7.87
CA GLY A 226 6.41 10.81 8.32
C GLY A 226 6.29 11.88 7.24
N MET A 227 6.60 11.58 5.97
CA MET A 227 6.42 12.52 4.86
C MET A 227 5.19 12.15 4.02
N LYS A 228 4.15 13.00 4.07
CA LYS A 228 2.92 12.85 3.28
C LYS A 228 3.23 12.62 1.80
N GLY A 229 2.66 11.58 1.20
CA GLY A 229 2.71 11.34 -0.24
C GLY A 229 4.08 10.86 -0.75
N LYS A 230 4.92 10.34 0.14
CA LYS A 230 6.24 9.78 -0.23
C LYS A 230 6.45 8.36 0.28
N GLU A 231 5.39 7.61 0.57
CA GLU A 231 5.39 6.18 0.93
C GLU A 231 5.94 5.27 -0.17
N ARG A 232 7.23 5.42 -0.49
CA ARG A 232 7.97 4.56 -1.43
C ARG A 232 8.35 3.25 -0.76
N ALA A 233 8.32 2.15 -1.51
CA ALA A 233 8.87 0.88 -1.07
C ALA A 233 10.36 1.03 -0.70
N ARG A 234 10.80 0.33 0.35
CA ARG A 234 12.22 0.24 0.68
C ARG A 234 12.93 -0.57 -0.40
N GLY A 235 14.04 -0.09 -0.96
CA GLY A 235 14.66 -0.70 -2.17
C GLY A 235 13.83 -0.48 -3.46
N GLY A 236 12.94 0.52 -3.44
CA GLY A 236 11.68 0.49 -4.19
C GLY A 236 11.69 0.67 -5.70
N SER A 237 12.80 0.94 -6.39
CA SER A 237 12.72 1.14 -7.85
C SER A 237 12.35 -0.14 -8.59
N GLU A 238 12.92 -1.27 -8.18
CA GLU A 238 12.70 -2.54 -8.86
C GLU A 238 11.31 -3.10 -8.57
N SER A 239 10.90 -3.11 -7.29
CA SER A 239 9.55 -3.53 -6.91
C SER A 239 8.45 -2.61 -7.44
N ASP A 240 8.67 -1.29 -7.48
CA ASP A 240 7.71 -0.34 -8.07
C ASP A 240 7.65 -0.52 -9.61
N GLY A 241 8.74 -0.93 -10.27
CA GLY A 241 8.77 -1.18 -11.71
C GLY A 241 8.13 -2.51 -12.12
N TRP A 242 8.24 -3.52 -11.26
CA TRP A 242 7.62 -4.83 -11.44
C TRP A 242 6.11 -4.84 -11.20
N ALA A 243 5.63 -4.05 -10.25
CA ALA A 243 4.22 -4.03 -9.90
C ALA A 243 3.39 -3.22 -10.91
N ASP A 244 2.24 -3.74 -11.31
CA ASP A 244 1.28 -2.99 -12.12
C ASP A 244 0.54 -1.95 -11.30
N ASN A 245 0.31 -2.24 -10.02
CA ASN A 245 -0.38 -1.36 -9.09
C ASN A 245 0.31 -1.29 -7.73
N ARG A 246 0.29 -0.10 -7.13
CA ARG A 246 0.73 0.12 -5.75
C ARG A 246 -0.43 0.62 -4.92
N TRP A 247 -0.81 -0.20 -3.94
CA TRP A 247 -1.68 0.25 -2.86
C TRP A 247 -0.84 0.75 -1.70
N ALA A 248 -1.30 1.80 -1.03
CA ALA A 248 -0.62 2.33 0.14
C ALA A 248 -1.54 2.39 1.35
N THR A 249 -0.98 2.07 2.52
CA THR A 249 -1.61 2.36 3.81
C THR A 249 -0.76 3.30 4.63
N SER A 250 -1.38 4.36 5.15
CA SER A 250 -0.74 5.32 6.04
C SER A 250 -1.45 5.33 7.39
N ARG A 251 -0.72 5.72 8.45
CA ARG A 251 -1.27 5.83 9.80
C ARG A 251 -1.01 7.22 10.34
N THR A 252 -2.03 7.87 10.87
CA THR A 252 -1.94 9.20 11.50
C THR A 252 -2.94 9.27 12.64
N ASP A 253 -2.51 9.73 13.81
CA ASP A 253 -3.38 9.86 15.00
C ASP A 253 -4.17 8.58 15.33
N ASN A 254 -3.49 7.43 15.23
CA ASN A 254 -4.08 6.09 15.38
C ASN A 254 -5.17 5.69 14.36
N LYS A 255 -5.41 6.51 13.33
CA LYS A 255 -6.29 6.20 12.20
C LYS A 255 -5.49 5.62 11.05
N VAL A 256 -6.07 4.66 10.34
CA VAL A 256 -5.47 4.02 9.16
C VAL A 256 -6.18 4.51 7.91
N TYR A 257 -5.41 4.92 6.91
CA TYR A 257 -5.90 5.35 5.61
C TYR A 257 -5.44 4.37 4.53
N PHE A 258 -6.26 4.21 3.51
CA PHE A 258 -5.96 3.40 2.33
C PHE A 258 -6.10 4.24 1.06
N ARG A 259 -5.21 4.02 0.10
CA ARG A 259 -5.27 4.60 -1.25
C ARG A 259 -4.78 3.62 -2.32
N ASN A 260 -5.26 3.81 -3.54
CA ASN A 260 -4.55 3.34 -4.73
C ASN A 260 -3.59 4.45 -5.14
N ASP A 261 -2.30 4.24 -4.88
CA ASP A 261 -1.29 5.30 -4.92
C ASP A 261 -0.81 5.62 -6.34
N TRP A 262 -0.57 4.58 -7.13
CA TRP A 262 -0.10 4.67 -8.50
C TRP A 262 -0.26 3.30 -9.18
N GLY A 263 -0.42 3.27 -10.50
CA GLY A 263 -0.41 2.03 -11.27
C GLY A 263 -1.13 2.15 -12.60
N ARG A 264 -1.49 1.00 -13.16
CA ARG A 264 -2.34 0.88 -14.34
C ARG A 264 -3.82 1.15 -14.03
N SER A 265 -4.24 0.90 -12.78
CA SER A 265 -5.60 1.18 -12.31
C SER A 265 -5.78 2.67 -11.95
N PRO A 266 -7.02 3.20 -11.98
CA PRO A 266 -7.30 4.58 -11.60
C PRO A 266 -6.77 4.94 -10.21
N GLU A 267 -6.01 6.02 -10.11
CA GLU A 267 -5.56 6.55 -8.83
C GLU A 267 -6.76 6.90 -7.94
N MET A 268 -6.66 6.59 -6.65
CA MET A 268 -7.71 6.85 -5.68
C MET A 268 -7.11 7.56 -4.47
N PRO A 269 -7.68 8.71 -4.03
CA PRO A 269 -7.15 9.45 -2.90
C PRO A 269 -7.22 8.65 -1.58
N GLU A 270 -6.42 9.06 -0.60
CA GLU A 270 -6.43 8.47 0.75
C GLU A 270 -7.80 8.63 1.42
N ARG A 271 -8.41 7.51 1.80
CA ARG A 271 -9.67 7.43 2.55
C ARG A 271 -9.46 6.76 3.89
N LEU A 272 -10.17 7.24 4.91
CA LEU A 272 -10.13 6.65 6.23
C LEU A 272 -10.76 5.26 6.22
N THR A 273 -10.08 4.31 6.85
CA THR A 273 -10.59 2.96 7.07
C THR A 273 -10.93 2.76 8.54
N GLU A 274 -11.98 1.98 8.78
CA GLU A 274 -12.43 1.57 10.11
C GLU A 274 -12.36 0.04 10.22
N LEU A 275 -11.83 -0.44 11.35
CA LEU A 275 -11.74 -1.86 11.65
C LEU A 275 -12.76 -2.20 12.73
N ASP A 276 -13.73 -3.05 12.40
CA ASP A 276 -14.64 -3.60 13.41
C ASP A 276 -13.86 -4.53 14.36
N PRO A 277 -13.77 -4.21 15.67
CA PRO A 277 -12.99 -5.01 16.62
C PRO A 277 -13.59 -6.41 16.88
N VAL A 278 -14.88 -6.61 16.60
CA VAL A 278 -15.58 -7.88 16.78
C VAL A 278 -15.29 -8.81 15.60
N THR A 279 -15.47 -8.31 14.38
CA THR A 279 -15.38 -9.11 13.16
C THR A 279 -14.04 -9.03 12.43
N ASN A 280 -13.18 -8.07 12.80
CA ASN A 280 -11.96 -7.67 12.07
C ASN A 280 -12.24 -7.24 10.61
N LEU A 281 -13.46 -6.86 10.28
CA LEU A 281 -13.78 -6.36 8.96
C LEU A 281 -13.31 -4.91 8.82
N LEU A 282 -12.62 -4.65 7.71
CA LEU A 282 -12.17 -3.32 7.33
C LEU A 282 -13.18 -2.73 6.34
N THR A 283 -13.69 -1.54 6.62
CA THR A 283 -14.52 -0.76 5.69
C THR A 283 -13.97 0.65 5.56
N TYR A 284 -14.40 1.40 4.56
CA TYR A 284 -14.26 2.85 4.64
C TYR A 284 -15.15 3.38 5.76
N ASP A 285 -14.71 4.48 6.39
CA ASP A 285 -15.58 5.29 7.23
C ASP A 285 -16.86 5.62 6.46
N ALA A 286 -18.01 5.51 7.12
CA ALA A 286 -19.34 5.70 6.52
C ALA A 286 -19.51 7.10 5.91
N LEU A 287 -18.72 8.08 6.38
CA LEU A 287 -18.71 9.43 5.82
C LEU A 287 -17.85 9.56 4.54
N GLY A 288 -17.10 8.50 4.18
CA GLY A 288 -16.24 8.46 2.98
C GLY A 288 -15.14 9.50 2.96
N LEU A 289 -14.86 10.14 4.11
CA LEU A 289 -14.05 11.34 4.16
C LEU A 289 -12.57 11.03 3.93
N THR A 290 -11.98 11.81 3.04
CA THR A 290 -10.52 11.88 2.88
C THR A 290 -9.88 12.54 4.10
N ARG A 291 -8.58 12.31 4.30
CA ARG A 291 -7.81 12.95 5.38
C ARG A 291 -7.93 14.49 5.40
N SER A 292 -8.03 15.12 4.22
CA SER A 292 -8.25 16.57 4.08
C SER A 292 -9.61 17.02 4.60
N GLN A 293 -10.64 16.20 4.38
CA GLN A 293 -12.01 16.48 4.84
C GLN A 293 -12.19 16.18 6.33
N LEU A 294 -11.51 15.17 6.88
CA LEU A 294 -11.52 14.88 8.32
C LEU A 294 -10.83 15.95 9.16
N SER A 295 -9.74 16.55 8.67
CA SER A 295 -9.14 17.70 9.35
C SER A 295 -10.10 18.90 9.35
N SER A 296 -10.93 19.06 8.31
CA SER A 296 -11.90 20.14 8.20
C SER A 296 -13.16 19.91 9.06
N ALA A 297 -13.69 18.68 9.14
CA ALA A 297 -14.89 18.36 9.93
C ALA A 297 -14.63 18.44 11.45
N GLY A 298 -13.52 17.89 11.93
CA GLY A 298 -13.12 18.01 13.34
C GLY A 298 -12.81 19.46 13.73
N THR A 299 -12.21 20.23 12.82
CA THR A 299 -11.95 21.66 13.01
C THR A 299 -13.24 22.48 13.00
N ARG A 300 -14.22 22.17 12.14
CA ARG A 300 -15.55 22.81 12.16
C ARG A 300 -16.26 22.55 13.49
N ALA A 301 -16.24 21.31 13.97
CA ALA A 301 -16.82 20.96 15.26
C ALA A 301 -16.12 21.71 16.42
N ALA A 302 -14.79 21.80 16.39
CA ALA A 302 -14.01 22.54 17.38
C ALA A 302 -14.28 24.06 17.33
N ILE A 303 -14.45 24.64 16.13
CA ILE A 303 -14.85 26.04 15.95
C ILE A 303 -16.24 26.28 16.54
N LEU A 304 -17.23 25.42 16.23
CA LEU A 304 -18.58 25.54 16.77
C LEU A 304 -18.60 25.38 18.28
N ASP A 305 -17.92 24.38 18.83
CA ASP A 305 -17.86 24.18 20.28
C ASP A 305 -17.17 25.34 21.00
N TYR A 306 -16.11 25.89 20.40
CA TYR A 306 -15.45 27.09 20.91
C TYR A 306 -16.38 28.31 20.91
N VAL A 307 -17.06 28.61 19.80
CA VAL A 307 -17.99 29.75 19.72
C VAL A 307 -19.20 29.55 20.64
N ARG A 308 -19.65 28.31 20.86
CA ARG A 308 -20.69 27.98 21.84
C ARG A 308 -20.29 28.37 23.27
N ASN A 309 -19.04 28.08 23.63
CA ASN A 309 -18.50 28.38 24.96
C ASN A 309 -18.02 29.83 25.11
N HIS A 310 -17.79 30.54 23.99
CA HIS A 310 -17.34 31.93 23.94
C HIS A 310 -18.13 32.74 22.89
N PRO A 311 -19.43 32.99 23.13
CA PRO A 311 -20.24 33.78 22.19
C PRO A 311 -19.70 35.21 22.09
N LEU A 312 -19.97 35.86 20.94
CA LEU A 312 -19.52 37.22 20.62
C LEU A 312 -17.99 37.37 20.55
N CYS A 313 -17.27 36.26 20.28
CA CYS A 313 -15.82 36.29 20.09
C CYS A 313 -15.44 36.88 18.71
N SER A 314 -14.17 37.29 18.56
CA SER A 314 -13.65 37.81 17.30
C SER A 314 -13.07 36.72 16.41
N LYS A 315 -13.04 36.93 15.08
CA LYS A 315 -12.41 36.00 14.12
C LYS A 315 -10.93 35.73 14.45
N ASN A 316 -10.22 36.76 14.93
CA ASN A 316 -8.82 36.61 15.35
C ASN A 316 -8.66 35.70 16.58
N LEU A 317 -9.63 35.72 17.49
CA LEU A 317 -9.61 34.85 18.67
C LEU A 317 -9.86 33.39 18.26
N ILE A 318 -10.85 33.15 17.40
CA ILE A 318 -11.14 31.81 16.84
C ILE A 318 -9.92 31.22 16.10
N THR A 319 -9.18 32.05 15.38
CA THR A 319 -8.07 31.61 14.51
C THR A 319 -6.69 31.52 15.19
N LYS A 320 -6.55 31.98 16.44
CA LYS A 320 -5.26 32.05 17.15
C LYS A 320 -5.21 31.29 18.49
N LEU A 321 -6.28 30.58 18.87
CA LEU A 321 -6.36 29.95 20.18
C LEU A 321 -5.71 28.57 20.27
N SER A 322 -5.05 28.35 21.40
CA SER A 322 -4.47 27.08 21.84
C SER A 322 -5.59 26.06 22.10
N GLY A 323 -5.85 25.17 21.15
CA GLY A 323 -6.89 24.14 21.27
C GLY A 323 -7.54 23.72 19.95
N ILE A 324 -7.44 24.54 18.92
CA ILE A 324 -7.88 24.23 17.55
C ILE A 324 -6.62 23.98 16.70
N THR A 325 -6.44 22.75 16.22
CA THR A 325 -5.29 22.36 15.39
C THR A 325 -5.54 22.67 13.91
N GLY A 326 -4.83 23.63 13.33
CA GLY A 326 -4.92 23.94 11.88
C GLY A 326 -4.12 25.18 11.46
N GLU A 327 -3.81 25.30 10.18
CA GLU A 327 -3.19 26.51 9.63
C GLU A 327 -4.16 27.70 9.68
N THR A 328 -3.68 28.88 10.07
CA THR A 328 -4.52 30.09 10.26
C THR A 328 -5.36 30.46 9.03
N LYS A 329 -4.84 30.24 7.81
CA LYS A 329 -5.58 30.48 6.56
C LYS A 329 -6.76 29.53 6.38
N LEU A 330 -6.59 28.26 6.73
CA LEU A 330 -7.66 27.25 6.69
C LEU A 330 -8.74 27.53 7.73
N LEU A 331 -8.35 27.94 8.94
CA LEU A 331 -9.31 28.33 9.98
C LEU A 331 -10.15 29.53 9.55
N ALA A 332 -9.52 30.53 8.92
CA ALA A 332 -10.23 31.70 8.43
C ALA A 332 -11.27 31.34 7.35
N SER A 333 -10.93 30.45 6.40
CA SER A 333 -11.86 30.02 5.35
C SER A 333 -13.02 29.17 5.88
N LEU A 334 -12.76 28.31 6.87
CA LEU A 334 -13.81 27.50 7.51
C LEU A 334 -14.80 28.35 8.32
N VAL A 335 -14.34 29.42 8.99
CA VAL A 335 -15.24 30.38 9.65
C VAL A 335 -16.14 31.07 8.62
N ASP A 336 -15.59 31.47 7.47
CA ASP A 336 -16.38 32.11 6.41
C ASP A 336 -17.42 31.15 5.81
N ASP A 337 -17.07 29.87 5.64
CA ASP A 337 -17.99 28.84 5.18
C ASP A 337 -19.13 28.56 6.19
N LEU A 338 -18.82 28.52 7.49
CA LEU A 338 -19.83 28.36 8.55
C LEU A 338 -20.80 29.54 8.61
N VAL A 339 -20.35 30.76 8.32
CA VAL A 339 -21.25 31.92 8.19
C VAL A 339 -22.14 31.79 6.96
N LYS A 340 -21.58 31.42 5.80
CA LYS A 340 -22.35 31.24 4.56
C LYS A 340 -23.39 30.13 4.65
N THR A 341 -23.08 29.05 5.35
CA THR A 341 -23.97 27.88 5.53
C THR A 341 -24.92 28.02 6.71
N GLY A 342 -24.86 29.13 7.45
CA GLY A 342 -25.76 29.43 8.58
C GLY A 342 -25.39 28.73 9.90
N GLY A 343 -24.24 28.05 9.97
CA GLY A 343 -23.73 27.47 11.22
C GLY A 343 -23.22 28.50 12.23
N LEU A 344 -22.83 29.69 11.76
CA LEU A 344 -22.48 30.86 12.58
C LEU A 344 -23.20 32.10 12.06
N GLN A 345 -23.51 33.04 12.94
CA GLN A 345 -23.85 34.40 12.58
C GLN A 345 -22.71 35.36 12.92
N VAL A 346 -22.68 36.48 12.19
CA VAL A 346 -21.69 37.53 12.39
C VAL A 346 -22.35 38.90 12.38
N GLU A 347 -21.94 39.75 13.30
CA GLU A 347 -22.27 41.17 13.31
C GLU A 347 -21.01 41.99 13.15
N GLN A 348 -21.07 42.97 12.25
CA GLN A 348 -19.94 43.83 11.94
C GLN A 348 -20.25 45.26 12.37
N THR A 349 -19.41 45.81 13.24
CA THR A 349 -19.45 47.23 13.60
C THR A 349 -18.54 48.01 12.68
N TRP A 350 -19.09 49.02 12.02
CA TRP A 350 -18.37 49.87 11.07
C TRP A 350 -17.90 51.17 11.72
N SER A 351 -16.86 51.78 11.16
CA SER A 351 -16.43 53.12 11.54
C SER A 351 -17.52 54.16 11.31
N GLN A 352 -17.43 55.32 11.98
CA GLN A 352 -18.36 56.43 11.76
C GLN A 352 -18.40 56.88 10.29
N SER A 353 -17.30 56.69 9.55
CA SER A 353 -17.18 56.94 8.11
C SER A 353 -17.76 55.82 7.22
N GLY A 354 -18.16 54.68 7.80
CA GLY A 354 -18.60 53.48 7.07
C GLY A 354 -17.51 52.76 6.26
N SER A 355 -16.27 53.26 6.26
CA SER A 355 -15.21 52.78 5.36
C SER A 355 -14.43 51.57 5.87
N LYS A 356 -14.55 51.21 7.16
CA LYS A 356 -13.81 50.08 7.74
C LYS A 356 -14.62 49.37 8.81
N ILE A 357 -14.54 48.03 8.80
CA ILE A 357 -15.03 47.21 9.92
C ILE A 357 -14.07 47.37 11.10
N ILE A 358 -14.60 47.84 12.22
CA ILE A 358 -13.86 48.03 13.48
C ILE A 358 -13.95 46.77 14.35
N LYS A 359 -15.07 46.06 14.29
CA LYS A 359 -15.32 44.86 15.11
C LYS A 359 -16.15 43.84 14.35
N SER A 360 -15.86 42.57 14.55
CA SER A 360 -16.71 41.47 14.09
C SER A 360 -16.91 40.49 15.24
N GLU A 361 -18.16 40.20 15.57
CA GLU A 361 -18.56 39.31 16.66
C GLU A 361 -19.30 38.10 16.08
N TYR A 362 -18.93 36.89 16.52
CA TYR A 362 -19.47 35.63 16.00
C TYR A 362 -20.24 34.88 17.09
N TRP A 363 -21.36 34.27 16.75
CA TRP A 363 -22.16 33.41 17.64
C TRP A 363 -22.89 32.30 16.88
N ILE A 364 -23.43 31.32 17.61
CA ILE A 364 -24.31 30.29 17.05
C ILE A 364 -25.76 30.80 17.06
N PRO A 365 -26.54 30.64 15.97
CA PRO A 365 -27.95 31.01 15.95
C PRO A 365 -28.71 30.47 17.17
N GLY A 366 -29.48 31.33 17.84
CA GLY A 366 -30.28 30.94 19.01
C GLY A 366 -29.52 30.74 20.33
N THR A 367 -28.20 30.94 20.38
CA THR A 367 -27.43 30.80 21.64
C THR A 367 -27.20 32.12 22.39
N VAL A 368 -27.51 33.27 21.78
CA VAL A 368 -27.33 34.60 22.40
C VAL A 368 -28.68 35.32 22.46
N PRO A 369 -29.21 35.61 23.66
CA PRO A 369 -30.48 36.34 23.80
C PRO A 369 -30.45 37.70 23.10
N GLY A 370 -31.45 37.99 22.27
CA GLY A 370 -31.58 39.27 21.57
C GLY A 370 -30.70 39.42 20.32
N LYS A 371 -29.97 38.37 19.91
CA LYS A 371 -29.36 38.27 18.58
C LYS A 371 -30.19 37.33 17.70
N PRO A 372 -30.32 37.62 16.40
CA PRO A 372 -31.09 36.79 15.47
C PRO A 372 -30.48 35.40 15.25
#